data_AF-A0A8C1BDM3-F1
#
_entry.id   AF-A0A8C1BDM3-F1
#
_cell.length_a   1.000
_cell.length_b   1.000
_cell.length_c   1.000
_cell.angle_alpha   90.00
_cell.angle_beta   90.00
_cell.angle_gamma   90.00
#
_symmetry.space_group_name_H-M   'P 1'
#
loop_
_entity.id
_entity.type
_entity.pdbx_description
1 polymer ?
#
loop_
_entity_poly.entity_id
_entity_poly.type
_entity_poly.pdbx_seq_one_letter_code
_entity_poly.pdbx_strand_id
1 'polypeptide(L)'
;MSRVVKKRQADPKVVQYVWSAIEVIRNQKQIANMDRISKYLSRMYGMHPKDTARQLVLAVKDGLVVETLTVGCKGSKAGIEQEGYWLPGDEMEQMSEGSKDWEAESHDWYCFECHLPGDVLECDGCFRVYHLRCVSEDQRPRDTTSHWQCGICRGSKRKNLSKQEMTTCLKFILGRMKERAVDLHKRGKESKQPIYRRLIHTSLDVDNVQENISEGKYKSFEEFRADAQLIVHNTAILHGVNSDQTEIARLLYNDTCHELNELMLCRHCFYLSNARPDNWFCYPCSPTHELVWARMKGFGYWPAKVMQREGNQVDVRFFGHQHQRAWIPSDNIQEITVNVQQLQVKRSSGWKKACDELELHQRFLREGRTWKGKLEEKHDRSDRHERQEERQEEAESSISSTSNEQSKGNQEPKAKKSRRSQVAEPKEEEPEPEMEAVSSSQEIPTAVPHQPERTSVSTQTKKSGSSLSSSSPAPRMVHRGTQTLNEGSCQNMCHDKYTKIFNDVKEMMKAENKRETERVLKEALDKLRAEMEEEKRQAVNKAVSSTQAEMDRKCKQVKEKCKEELMEEMKKMVAQHKQLISQTKKKQWCYNCEEEAMYHCCWNTSYCSIKCQQEHWHADHKRTCRRKR
;
A
#
# COMPACT_ATOMS: atom_id res chain seq x y z
N MET A 1 17.01 33.68 -7.40
CA MET A 1 17.17 34.01 -8.85
C MET A 1 17.15 32.71 -9.63
N SER A 2 16.51 32.69 -10.78
CA SER A 2 16.25 31.53 -11.65
C SER A 2 17.46 30.95 -12.41
N ARG A 3 18.66 31.01 -11.82
CA ARG A 3 19.89 30.51 -12.44
C ARG A 3 20.02 29.00 -12.24
N VAL A 4 20.40 28.29 -13.30
CA VAL A 4 20.82 26.89 -13.19
C VAL A 4 22.19 26.82 -12.49
N VAL A 5 22.26 26.10 -11.39
CA VAL A 5 23.47 25.84 -10.60
C VAL A 5 23.99 24.42 -10.82
N LYS A 6 25.28 24.21 -10.60
CA LYS A 6 25.88 22.87 -10.64
C LYS A 6 25.86 22.27 -9.23
N LYS A 7 24.96 21.33 -9.00
CA LYS A 7 25.02 20.42 -7.84
C LYS A 7 25.89 19.22 -8.20
N ARG A 8 25.80 18.15 -7.39
CA ARG A 8 26.49 16.88 -7.61
C ARG A 8 26.23 16.31 -9.00
N GLN A 9 27.19 15.55 -9.48
CA GLN A 9 27.26 15.01 -10.85
C GLN A 9 27.41 13.48 -10.85
N ALA A 10 27.90 12.89 -9.76
CA ALA A 10 28.00 11.45 -9.55
C ALA A 10 26.61 10.83 -9.33
N ASP A 11 26.39 9.65 -9.91
CA ASP A 11 25.14 8.91 -9.71
C ASP A 11 25.09 8.34 -8.27
N PRO A 12 24.05 8.67 -7.47
CA PRO A 12 24.03 8.34 -6.05
C PRO A 12 23.94 6.83 -5.79
N LYS A 13 23.50 6.02 -6.76
CA LYS A 13 23.49 4.56 -6.61
C LYS A 13 24.82 3.94 -7.01
N VAL A 14 25.47 4.47 -8.05
CA VAL A 14 26.85 4.08 -8.41
C VAL A 14 27.85 4.44 -7.30
N VAL A 15 27.69 5.58 -6.64
CA VAL A 15 28.51 5.97 -5.48
C VAL A 15 28.47 4.91 -4.38
N GLN A 16 27.30 4.32 -4.09
CA GLN A 16 27.18 3.26 -3.10
C GLN A 16 27.90 1.98 -3.53
N TYR A 17 27.84 1.62 -4.82
CA TYR A 17 28.61 0.49 -5.35
C TYR A 17 30.12 0.72 -5.20
N VAL A 18 30.58 1.96 -5.46
CA VAL A 18 31.98 2.38 -5.22
C VAL A 18 32.33 2.27 -3.73
N TRP A 19 31.45 2.67 -2.82
CA TRP A 19 31.65 2.50 -1.38
C TRP A 19 31.79 1.03 -0.97
N SER A 20 30.89 0.15 -1.41
CA SER A 20 31.00 -1.30 -1.16
C SER A 20 32.28 -1.90 -1.76
N ALA A 21 32.74 -1.39 -2.91
CA ALA A 21 34.01 -1.80 -3.49
C ALA A 21 35.20 -1.39 -2.59
N ILE A 22 35.25 -0.12 -2.16
CA ILE A 22 36.29 0.40 -1.27
C ILE A 22 36.30 -0.38 0.05
N GLU A 23 35.14 -0.52 0.71
CA GLU A 23 34.96 -1.26 1.96
C GLU A 23 35.51 -2.71 1.86
N VAL A 24 35.10 -3.46 0.83
CA VAL A 24 35.54 -4.86 0.66
C VAL A 24 37.05 -4.96 0.35
N ILE A 25 37.61 -4.03 -0.41
CA ILE A 25 39.06 -4.03 -0.73
C ILE A 25 39.89 -3.63 0.51
N ARG A 26 39.43 -2.64 1.28
CA ARG A 26 40.11 -2.18 2.50
C ARG A 26 40.04 -3.21 3.63
N ASN A 27 38.91 -3.92 3.77
CA ASN A 27 38.78 -5.06 4.69
C ASN A 27 39.73 -6.22 4.35
N GLN A 28 40.13 -6.38 3.08
CA GLN A 28 41.19 -7.31 2.65
C GLN A 28 42.62 -6.76 2.88
N LYS A 29 42.75 -5.61 3.55
CA LYS A 29 44.01 -4.89 3.81
C LYS A 29 44.79 -4.57 2.53
N GLN A 30 44.07 -4.20 1.47
CA GLN A 30 44.63 -3.74 0.19
C GLN A 30 44.26 -2.27 -0.08
N ILE A 31 45.08 -1.58 -0.88
CA ILE A 31 44.72 -0.24 -1.39
C ILE A 31 43.58 -0.41 -2.40
N ALA A 32 42.43 0.22 -2.13
CA ALA A 32 41.38 0.40 -3.13
C ALA A 32 41.87 1.40 -4.18
N ASN A 33 42.27 0.91 -5.35
CA ASN A 33 42.70 1.71 -6.49
C ASN A 33 41.75 1.49 -7.68
N MET A 34 41.86 2.31 -8.72
CA MET A 34 40.99 2.29 -9.92
C MET A 34 40.85 0.87 -10.50
N ASP A 35 41.98 0.18 -10.64
CA ASP A 35 42.09 -1.22 -11.10
C ASP A 35 41.18 -2.19 -10.32
N ARG A 36 41.30 -2.19 -8.98
CA ARG A 36 40.56 -3.11 -8.10
C ARG A 36 39.09 -2.74 -8.00
N ILE A 37 38.78 -1.44 -7.89
CA ILE A 37 37.40 -0.94 -7.87
C ILE A 37 36.69 -1.30 -9.17
N SER A 38 37.32 -1.04 -10.33
CA SER A 38 36.75 -1.40 -11.63
C SER A 38 36.54 -2.90 -11.80
N LYS A 39 37.50 -3.74 -11.39
CA LYS A 39 37.35 -5.21 -11.40
C LYS A 39 36.23 -5.69 -10.47
N TYR A 40 36.07 -5.09 -9.30
CA TYR A 40 34.97 -5.40 -8.38
C TYR A 40 33.62 -5.00 -8.99
N LEU A 41 33.47 -3.76 -9.47
CA LEU A 41 32.22 -3.24 -10.02
C LEU A 41 31.80 -3.94 -11.31
N SER A 42 32.76 -4.30 -12.18
CA SER A 42 32.50 -5.12 -13.37
C SER A 42 31.93 -6.49 -13.00
N ARG A 43 32.47 -7.12 -11.94
CA ARG A 43 32.06 -8.46 -11.51
C ARG A 43 30.75 -8.48 -10.72
N MET A 44 30.53 -7.50 -9.83
CA MET A 44 29.38 -7.48 -8.91
C MET A 44 28.15 -6.80 -9.48
N TYR A 45 28.32 -5.79 -10.34
CA TYR A 45 27.22 -4.95 -10.85
C TYR A 45 27.24 -4.78 -12.38
N GLY A 46 28.09 -5.50 -13.10
CA GLY A 46 28.17 -5.44 -14.57
C GLY A 46 28.68 -4.11 -15.13
N MET A 47 29.24 -3.23 -14.29
CA MET A 47 29.68 -1.90 -14.70
C MET A 47 30.86 -1.94 -15.68
N HIS A 48 30.78 -1.17 -16.75
CA HIS A 48 31.87 -1.06 -17.71
C HIS A 48 33.03 -0.18 -17.15
N PRO A 49 34.32 -0.57 -17.30
CA PRO A 49 35.45 0.13 -16.69
C PRO A 49 35.55 1.65 -16.96
N LYS A 50 35.18 2.11 -18.17
CA LYS A 50 35.18 3.55 -18.48
C LYS A 50 34.14 4.33 -17.66
N ASP A 51 33.01 3.70 -17.35
CA ASP A 51 31.94 4.29 -16.56
C ASP A 51 32.24 4.25 -15.06
N THR A 52 32.91 3.20 -14.57
CA THR A 52 33.56 3.23 -13.26
C THR A 52 34.52 4.41 -13.14
N ALA A 53 35.47 4.56 -14.06
CA ALA A 53 36.47 5.62 -13.98
C ALA A 53 35.83 7.01 -14.00
N ARG A 54 34.86 7.23 -14.90
CA ARG A 54 34.05 8.47 -14.94
C ARG A 54 33.34 8.74 -13.62
N GLN A 55 32.61 7.76 -13.08
CA GLN A 55 31.81 7.95 -11.87
C GLN A 55 32.68 8.07 -10.60
N LEU A 56 33.85 7.44 -10.54
CA LEU A 56 34.79 7.59 -9.44
C LEU A 56 35.37 9.02 -9.38
N VAL A 57 35.78 9.59 -10.52
CA VAL A 57 36.24 10.98 -10.61
C VAL A 57 35.13 11.97 -10.24
N LEU A 58 33.87 11.71 -10.64
CA LEU A 58 32.74 12.53 -10.21
C LEU A 58 32.47 12.39 -8.70
N ALA A 59 32.56 11.19 -8.14
CA ALA A 59 32.36 10.95 -6.71
C ALA A 59 33.44 11.62 -5.85
N VAL A 60 34.70 11.67 -6.31
CA VAL A 60 35.78 12.43 -5.67
C VAL A 60 35.50 13.93 -5.74
N LYS A 61 35.12 14.44 -6.92
CA LYS A 61 34.77 15.86 -7.11
C LYS A 61 33.58 16.32 -6.25
N ASP A 62 32.60 15.44 -6.05
CA ASP A 62 31.42 15.68 -5.21
C ASP A 62 31.69 15.46 -3.70
N GLY A 63 32.92 15.10 -3.32
CA GLY A 63 33.34 14.81 -1.93
C GLY A 63 32.71 13.55 -1.33
N LEU A 64 32.17 12.68 -2.17
CA LEU A 64 31.58 11.39 -1.79
C LEU A 64 32.63 10.27 -1.71
N VAL A 65 33.83 10.47 -2.24
CA VAL A 65 35.01 9.60 -2.10
C VAL A 65 36.23 10.48 -1.86
N VAL A 66 37.19 10.03 -1.05
CA VAL A 66 38.49 10.71 -0.88
C VAL A 66 39.55 9.99 -1.71
N GLU A 67 40.34 10.76 -2.47
CA GLU A 67 41.46 10.27 -3.29
C GLU A 67 42.77 10.74 -2.66
N THR A 68 43.75 9.84 -2.49
CA THR A 68 45.04 10.15 -1.84
C THR A 68 46.13 9.21 -2.34
N LEU A 69 47.32 9.76 -2.63
CA LEU A 69 48.50 8.94 -2.93
C LEU A 69 48.85 8.06 -1.73
N THR A 70 48.92 6.75 -1.94
CA THR A 70 49.10 5.75 -0.88
C THR A 70 50.21 4.77 -1.28
N VAL A 71 51.18 4.52 -0.39
CA VAL A 71 52.24 3.54 -0.61
C VAL A 71 51.73 2.12 -0.33
N GLY A 72 52.00 1.18 -1.23
CA GLY A 72 51.66 -0.23 -1.03
C GLY A 72 52.49 -0.88 0.09
N CYS A 73 51.86 -1.35 1.17
CA CYS A 73 52.57 -2.06 2.24
C CYS A 73 52.75 -3.57 1.99
N LYS A 74 52.12 -4.16 0.94
CA LYS A 74 52.13 -5.61 0.66
C LYS A 74 52.00 -5.93 -0.84
N GLY A 75 52.56 -7.07 -1.24
CA GLY A 75 52.45 -7.64 -2.59
C GLY A 75 53.51 -7.14 -3.58
N SER A 76 53.37 -7.51 -4.86
CA SER A 76 54.33 -7.20 -5.94
C SER A 76 54.42 -5.72 -6.36
N LYS A 77 53.65 -4.83 -5.71
CA LYS A 77 53.78 -3.37 -5.79
C LYS A 77 54.03 -2.74 -4.41
N ALA A 78 54.68 -3.46 -3.50
CA ALA A 78 55.09 -2.91 -2.22
C ALA A 78 56.12 -1.78 -2.41
N GLY A 79 56.03 -0.71 -1.61
CA GLY A 79 56.88 0.48 -1.73
C GLY A 79 56.52 1.42 -2.90
N ILE A 80 55.54 1.09 -3.75
CA ILE A 80 55.13 1.92 -4.88
C ILE A 80 53.91 2.78 -4.50
N GLU A 81 54.05 4.10 -4.63
CA GLU A 81 52.96 5.07 -4.54
C GLU A 81 51.91 4.83 -5.64
N GLN A 82 50.64 4.75 -5.24
CA GLN A 82 49.49 4.55 -6.12
C GLN A 82 48.30 5.38 -5.62
N GLU A 83 47.42 5.78 -6.53
CA GLU A 83 46.12 6.36 -6.21
C GLU A 83 45.31 5.41 -5.31
N GLY A 84 44.97 5.88 -4.12
CA GLY A 84 44.17 5.17 -3.13
C GLY A 84 42.89 5.91 -2.82
N TYR A 85 41.76 5.21 -2.94
CA TYR A 85 40.42 5.72 -2.63
C TYR A 85 39.96 5.27 -1.25
N TRP A 86 39.22 6.14 -0.56
CA TRP A 86 38.78 5.98 0.82
C TRP A 86 37.35 6.49 1.00
N LEU A 87 36.64 6.00 2.02
CA LEU A 87 35.32 6.52 2.38
C LEU A 87 35.47 7.84 3.15
N PRO A 88 34.64 8.87 2.93
CA PRO A 88 34.81 10.14 3.63
C PRO A 88 34.42 10.03 5.12
N GLY A 89 35.45 9.89 5.97
CA GLY A 89 35.34 9.72 7.42
C GLY A 89 36.33 8.69 7.99
N ASP A 90 36.87 7.80 7.15
CA ASP A 90 37.80 6.75 7.57
C ASP A 90 39.23 7.29 7.74
N GLU A 91 39.50 7.94 8.88
CA GLU A 91 40.84 8.31 9.39
C GLU A 91 41.66 9.35 8.56
N MET A 92 41.09 10.51 8.20
CA MET A 92 41.85 11.58 7.51
C MET A 92 41.50 13.05 7.90
N GLU A 93 41.01 13.33 9.12
CA GLU A 93 40.73 14.72 9.55
C GLU A 93 41.98 15.51 9.99
N GLN A 94 43.17 14.90 10.03
CA GLN A 94 44.40 15.52 10.56
C GLN A 94 45.43 15.98 9.50
N MET A 95 45.14 15.87 8.20
CA MET A 95 46.12 16.18 7.13
C MET A 95 45.62 17.09 5.99
N SER A 96 44.47 17.76 6.16
CA SER A 96 44.03 18.80 5.21
C SER A 96 43.51 20.05 5.93
N GLU A 97 44.37 21.05 6.07
CA GLU A 97 43.91 22.44 6.25
C GLU A 97 43.04 22.81 5.04
N GLY A 98 41.79 23.19 5.29
CA GLY A 98 40.77 23.23 4.23
C GLY A 98 39.80 22.04 4.23
N SER A 99 39.68 21.29 5.34
CA SER A 99 38.43 20.60 5.66
C SER A 99 37.29 21.61 5.57
N LYS A 100 36.53 21.54 4.48
CA LYS A 100 35.39 22.39 4.23
C LYS A 100 34.24 21.80 5.03
N ASP A 101 33.87 22.45 6.14
CA ASP A 101 32.76 22.01 6.96
C ASP A 101 31.53 21.76 6.07
N TRP A 102 30.94 20.57 6.22
CA TRP A 102 29.77 20.15 5.44
C TRP A 102 28.47 20.79 5.97
N GLU A 103 28.59 21.99 6.52
CA GLU A 103 27.49 22.78 7.07
C GLU A 103 26.57 23.28 5.96
N ALA A 104 25.36 22.72 5.96
CA ALA A 104 24.15 23.31 5.40
C ALA A 104 24.30 23.97 4.00
N GLU A 105 24.59 23.18 2.97
CA GLU A 105 24.04 23.51 1.66
C GLU A 105 22.52 23.70 1.82
N SER A 106 21.98 24.82 1.35
CA SER A 106 20.59 25.23 1.59
C SER A 106 19.55 24.50 0.73
N HIS A 107 20.03 23.66 -0.19
CA HIS A 107 19.26 23.02 -1.24
C HIS A 107 19.83 21.63 -1.56
N ASP A 108 18.93 20.70 -1.88
CA ASP A 108 19.25 19.32 -2.26
C ASP A 108 20.19 19.24 -3.46
N TRP A 109 20.84 18.09 -3.60
CA TRP A 109 21.80 17.81 -4.66
C TRP A 109 21.17 17.16 -5.89
N TYR A 110 19.97 16.59 -5.76
CA TYR A 110 19.33 15.76 -6.79
C TYR A 110 17.96 16.30 -7.20
N CYS A 111 17.58 16.11 -8.46
CA CYS A 111 16.31 16.63 -8.96
C CYS A 111 15.10 15.95 -8.30
N PHE A 112 14.16 16.71 -7.74
CA PHE A 112 12.98 16.16 -7.07
C PHE A 112 12.02 15.38 -7.99
N GLU A 113 12.14 15.54 -9.31
CA GLU A 113 11.29 14.86 -10.31
C GLU A 113 11.89 13.53 -10.78
N CYS A 114 13.16 13.51 -11.20
CA CYS A 114 13.80 12.29 -11.73
C CYS A 114 14.83 11.64 -10.78
N HIS A 115 15.12 12.31 -9.66
CA HIS A 115 16.01 11.85 -8.57
C HIS A 115 17.47 11.61 -9.00
N LEU A 116 17.88 12.22 -10.11
CA LEU A 116 19.23 12.15 -10.67
C LEU A 116 20.06 13.42 -10.37
N PRO A 117 21.40 13.31 -10.36
CA PRO A 117 22.34 14.42 -10.25
C PRO A 117 22.33 15.35 -11.48
N GLY A 118 23.00 16.51 -11.39
CA GLY A 118 23.32 17.36 -12.53
C GLY A 118 23.11 18.86 -12.28
N ASP A 119 22.92 19.60 -13.37
CA ASP A 119 22.75 21.05 -13.37
C ASP A 119 21.25 21.40 -13.18
N VAL A 120 20.91 22.02 -12.06
CA VAL A 120 19.53 22.17 -11.52
C VAL A 120 19.15 23.62 -11.23
N LEU A 121 17.85 23.90 -11.19
CA LEU A 121 17.25 25.12 -10.65
C LEU A 121 17.00 24.95 -9.14
N GLU A 122 17.45 25.91 -8.34
CA GLU A 122 17.10 26.05 -6.92
C GLU A 122 15.79 26.84 -6.74
N CYS A 123 14.98 26.46 -5.75
CA CYS A 123 13.67 27.06 -5.50
C CYS A 123 13.79 28.13 -4.40
N ASP A 124 13.55 29.41 -4.75
CA ASP A 124 13.59 30.55 -3.81
C ASP A 124 12.57 30.45 -2.64
N GLY A 125 11.83 29.34 -2.50
CA GLY A 125 10.86 29.07 -1.43
C GLY A 125 11.04 27.76 -0.65
N CYS A 126 11.93 26.84 -1.06
CA CYS A 126 12.30 25.65 -0.28
C CYS A 126 13.54 24.96 -0.86
N PHE A 127 14.20 24.10 -0.07
CA PHE A 127 15.42 23.36 -0.43
C PHE A 127 15.33 22.44 -1.69
N ARG A 128 14.17 22.30 -2.34
CA ARG A 128 13.94 21.36 -3.45
C ARG A 128 14.51 21.90 -4.77
N VAL A 129 15.25 21.06 -5.50
CA VAL A 129 15.87 21.42 -6.79
C VAL A 129 15.33 20.60 -7.97
N TYR A 130 15.38 21.16 -9.18
CA TYR A 130 14.79 20.54 -10.38
C TYR A 130 15.65 20.78 -11.64
N HIS A 131 15.90 19.76 -12.47
CA HIS A 131 16.49 20.02 -13.80
C HIS A 131 15.50 20.86 -14.64
N LEU A 132 16.00 21.79 -15.46
CA LEU A 132 15.14 22.63 -16.33
C LEU A 132 14.20 21.80 -17.23
N ARG A 133 14.68 20.66 -17.75
CA ARG A 133 13.91 19.69 -18.55
C ARG A 133 12.79 18.98 -17.77
N CYS A 134 12.90 18.91 -16.45
CA CYS A 134 11.94 18.25 -15.55
C CYS A 134 10.90 19.23 -15.00
N VAL A 135 11.03 20.53 -15.28
CA VAL A 135 10.00 21.54 -14.94
C VAL A 135 9.03 21.66 -16.12
N SER A 136 7.74 21.56 -15.83
CA SER A 136 6.63 21.78 -16.78
C SER A 136 6.73 23.16 -17.45
N GLU A 137 6.34 23.25 -18.72
CA GLU A 137 6.67 24.43 -19.55
C GLU A 137 6.03 25.73 -19.05
N ASP A 138 4.84 25.63 -18.44
CA ASP A 138 4.11 26.70 -17.75
C ASP A 138 4.82 27.22 -16.48
N GLN A 139 5.69 26.41 -15.88
CA GLN A 139 6.37 26.69 -14.61
C GLN A 139 7.83 27.10 -14.78
N ARG A 140 8.44 26.89 -15.96
CA ARG A 140 9.83 27.28 -16.22
C ARG A 140 10.03 28.80 -16.03
N PRO A 141 11.23 29.24 -15.61
CA PRO A 141 11.57 30.67 -15.66
C PRO A 141 11.46 31.20 -17.09
N ARG A 142 10.89 32.41 -17.26
CA ARG A 142 10.86 33.10 -18.56
C ARG A 142 12.21 33.75 -18.89
N ASP A 143 12.97 34.06 -17.84
CA ASP A 143 14.26 34.74 -17.85
C ASP A 143 15.13 34.20 -16.68
N THR A 144 16.44 34.47 -16.71
CA THR A 144 17.42 34.00 -15.71
C THR A 144 17.62 34.95 -14.52
N THR A 145 16.89 36.07 -14.48
CA THR A 145 17.02 37.14 -13.47
C THR A 145 15.90 37.12 -12.44
N SER A 146 14.68 36.70 -12.82
CA SER A 146 13.51 36.56 -11.97
C SER A 146 13.74 35.63 -10.78
N HIS A 147 12.89 35.76 -9.76
CA HIS A 147 12.74 34.73 -8.74
C HIS A 147 11.97 33.52 -9.30
N TRP A 148 12.33 32.32 -8.86
CA TRP A 148 11.66 31.08 -9.24
C TRP A 148 11.26 30.25 -8.03
N GLN A 149 10.01 29.80 -8.05
CA GLN A 149 9.43 28.87 -7.08
C GLN A 149 8.89 27.65 -7.84
N CYS A 150 9.11 26.46 -7.30
CA CYS A 150 8.55 25.22 -7.82
C CYS A 150 7.02 25.15 -7.63
N GLY A 151 6.35 24.24 -8.34
CA GLY A 151 4.89 24.09 -8.31
C GLY A 151 4.30 23.91 -6.90
N ILE A 152 5.04 23.27 -5.99
CA ILE A 152 4.65 23.08 -4.58
C ILE A 152 4.52 24.44 -3.88
N CYS A 153 5.60 25.23 -3.84
CA CYS A 153 5.60 26.55 -3.19
C CYS A 153 4.63 27.54 -3.84
N ARG A 154 4.33 27.39 -5.15
CA ARG A 154 3.27 28.16 -5.81
C ARG A 154 1.86 27.73 -5.36
N GLY A 155 1.66 26.43 -5.12
CA GLY A 155 0.37 25.83 -4.75
C GLY A 155 -0.13 26.18 -3.36
N SER A 156 0.77 26.33 -2.37
CA SER A 156 0.45 26.57 -0.94
C SER A 156 -0.33 27.86 -0.63
N LYS A 157 -0.69 28.68 -1.62
CA LYS A 157 -1.47 29.92 -1.48
C LYS A 157 -2.99 29.73 -1.39
N ARG A 158 -3.47 28.48 -1.28
CA ARG A 158 -4.90 28.13 -1.20
C ARG A 158 -5.48 28.35 0.20
N LYS A 159 -6.81 28.54 0.29
CA LYS A 159 -7.51 28.67 1.59
C LYS A 159 -7.50 27.32 2.33
N ASN A 160 -6.70 27.25 3.38
CA ASN A 160 -6.56 26.09 4.25
C ASN A 160 -7.77 25.92 5.20
N LEU A 161 -7.91 24.71 5.73
CA LEU A 161 -8.88 24.41 6.81
C LEU A 161 -8.40 24.99 8.15
N SER A 162 -9.23 24.90 9.19
CA SER A 162 -8.72 25.03 10.55
C SER A 162 -7.64 23.97 10.80
N LYS A 163 -6.66 24.28 11.67
CA LYS A 163 -5.58 23.35 12.03
C LYS A 163 -6.13 22.00 12.53
N GLN A 164 -7.24 22.02 13.26
CA GLN A 164 -7.85 20.82 13.86
C GLN A 164 -8.56 19.92 12.84
N GLU A 165 -9.29 20.49 11.87
CA GLU A 165 -9.86 19.72 10.77
C GLU A 165 -8.75 19.14 9.87
N MET A 166 -7.72 19.94 9.57
CA MET A 166 -6.57 19.49 8.77
C MET A 166 -5.86 18.31 9.43
N THR A 167 -5.48 18.41 10.71
CA THR A 167 -4.88 17.29 11.48
C THR A 167 -5.80 16.06 11.49
N THR A 168 -7.12 16.24 11.60
CA THR A 168 -8.09 15.12 11.56
C THR A 168 -8.09 14.43 10.19
N CYS A 169 -8.15 15.19 9.08
CA CYS A 169 -8.11 14.63 7.73
C CYS A 169 -6.78 13.94 7.43
N LEU A 170 -5.65 14.56 7.79
CA LEU A 170 -4.32 13.99 7.59
C LEU A 170 -4.10 12.69 8.36
N LYS A 171 -4.71 12.53 9.55
CA LYS A 171 -4.65 11.27 10.32
C LYS A 171 -5.31 10.09 9.59
N PHE A 172 -6.38 10.31 8.83
CA PHE A 172 -6.96 9.25 8.00
C PHE A 172 -6.04 8.85 6.84
N ILE A 173 -5.39 9.81 6.19
CA ILE A 173 -4.45 9.53 5.09
C ILE A 173 -3.21 8.78 5.62
N LEU A 174 -2.65 9.24 6.75
CA LEU A 174 -1.54 8.60 7.45
C LEU A 174 -1.81 7.12 7.78
N GLY A 175 -3.04 6.77 8.19
CA GLY A 175 -3.41 5.38 8.45
C GLY A 175 -3.13 4.47 7.25
N ARG A 176 -3.61 4.87 6.06
CA ARG A 176 -3.40 4.12 4.82
C ARG A 176 -1.96 4.20 4.30
N MET A 177 -1.26 5.32 4.53
CA MET A 177 0.18 5.41 4.26
C MET A 177 0.96 4.38 5.08
N LYS A 178 0.63 4.21 6.37
CA LYS A 178 1.31 3.25 7.25
C LYS A 178 1.11 1.80 6.82
N GLU A 179 -0.08 1.42 6.39
CA GLU A 179 -0.36 0.08 5.83
C GLU A 179 0.60 -0.27 4.68
N ARG A 180 0.82 0.66 3.74
CA ARG A 180 1.73 0.46 2.59
C ARG A 180 3.21 0.64 2.95
N ALA A 181 3.51 1.49 3.94
CA ALA A 181 4.88 1.70 4.42
C ALA A 181 5.51 0.43 5.02
N VAL A 182 4.70 -0.51 5.53
CA VAL A 182 5.19 -1.81 6.03
C VAL A 182 6.02 -2.57 4.98
N ASP A 183 5.60 -2.55 3.71
CA ASP A 183 6.31 -3.28 2.64
C ASP A 183 7.60 -2.60 2.19
N LEU A 184 7.67 -1.26 2.29
CA LEU A 184 8.90 -0.50 2.09
C LEU A 184 9.96 -0.90 3.14
N HIS A 185 9.57 -1.00 4.41
CA HIS A 185 10.47 -1.38 5.51
C HIS A 185 10.92 -2.85 5.45
N LYS A 186 10.05 -3.79 5.02
CA LYS A 186 10.42 -5.21 4.85
C LYS A 186 11.64 -5.42 3.94
N ARG A 187 11.85 -4.53 2.97
CA ARG A 187 12.93 -4.58 1.96
C ARG A 187 14.07 -3.58 2.21
N GLY A 188 14.11 -2.91 3.38
CA GLY A 188 14.94 -1.71 3.63
C GLY A 188 16.07 -1.82 4.66
N LYS A 189 16.45 -3.02 5.13
CA LYS A 189 17.38 -3.18 6.28
C LYS A 189 18.80 -2.61 6.08
N GLU A 190 19.24 -2.37 4.85
CA GLU A 190 20.61 -1.97 4.50
C GLU A 190 20.90 -0.46 4.76
N SER A 191 19.86 0.39 4.78
CA SER A 191 19.99 1.86 4.75
C SER A 191 20.52 2.52 6.04
N LYS A 192 21.13 1.76 6.97
CA LYS A 192 21.50 2.24 8.31
C LYS A 192 22.98 2.62 8.52
N GLN A 193 23.87 2.41 7.54
CA GLN A 193 25.25 2.92 7.66
C GLN A 193 25.26 4.46 7.68
N PRO A 194 26.04 5.13 8.56
CA PRO A 194 26.09 6.59 8.64
C PRO A 194 26.43 7.28 7.31
N ILE A 195 27.22 6.63 6.46
CA ILE A 195 27.66 7.16 5.16
C ILE A 195 26.49 7.49 4.21
N TYR A 196 25.35 6.78 4.29
CA TYR A 196 24.17 7.08 3.48
C TYR A 196 23.57 8.47 3.78
N ARG A 197 23.83 9.04 4.97
CA ARG A 197 23.44 10.43 5.27
C ARG A 197 24.13 11.44 4.35
N ARG A 198 25.33 11.13 3.83
CA ARG A 198 26.00 11.98 2.83
C ARG A 198 25.21 12.08 1.51
N LEU A 199 24.31 11.12 1.22
CA LEU A 199 23.44 11.16 0.03
C LEU A 199 22.08 11.84 0.27
N ILE A 200 21.65 12.06 1.51
CA ILE A 200 20.29 12.53 1.83
C ILE A 200 20.34 13.90 2.49
N HIS A 201 19.88 14.94 1.78
CA HIS A 201 19.85 16.31 2.28
C HIS A 201 18.84 16.49 3.42
N THR A 202 17.67 15.86 3.32
CA THR A 202 16.62 15.93 4.36
C THR A 202 16.03 14.55 4.61
N SER A 203 16.41 13.94 5.73
CA SER A 203 15.85 12.68 6.18
C SER A 203 14.39 12.86 6.62
N LEU A 204 13.51 12.02 6.09
CA LEU A 204 12.10 11.94 6.48
C LEU A 204 11.58 10.53 6.23
N ASP A 205 10.86 9.97 7.21
CA ASP A 205 10.07 8.75 7.08
C ASP A 205 8.60 8.95 7.50
N VAL A 206 7.80 7.88 7.48
CA VAL A 206 6.36 7.93 7.77
C VAL A 206 6.06 8.17 9.26
N ASP A 207 6.99 7.89 10.17
CA ASP A 207 6.85 8.20 11.59
C ASP A 207 7.18 9.67 11.86
N ASN A 208 8.17 10.27 11.16
CA ASN A 208 8.34 11.72 11.16
C ASN A 208 7.11 12.46 10.59
N VAL A 209 6.47 11.91 9.55
CA VAL A 209 5.21 12.45 9.03
C VAL A 209 4.09 12.36 10.08
N GLN A 210 4.03 11.29 10.89
CA GLN A 210 3.09 11.18 12.02
C GLN A 210 3.34 12.23 13.10
N GLU A 211 4.61 12.47 13.47
CA GLU A 211 5.01 13.52 14.43
C GLU A 211 4.59 14.89 13.92
N ASN A 212 4.89 15.20 12.64
CA ASN A 212 4.51 16.45 11.99
C ASN A 212 2.99 16.67 11.90
N ILE A 213 2.18 15.61 11.73
CA ILE A 213 0.70 15.67 11.82
C ILE A 213 0.24 15.93 13.25
N SER A 214 0.91 15.33 14.23
CA SER A 214 0.49 15.33 15.64
C SER A 214 0.75 16.67 16.33
N GLU A 215 1.91 17.27 16.08
CA GLU A 215 2.21 18.67 16.43
C GLU A 215 1.44 19.67 15.54
N GLY A 216 1.03 19.21 14.35
CA GLY A 216 0.41 20.01 13.31
C GLY A 216 1.36 21.10 12.79
N LYS A 217 2.55 20.69 12.36
CA LYS A 217 3.55 21.53 11.68
C LYS A 217 3.07 21.95 10.28
N TYR A 218 2.31 21.09 9.59
CA TYR A 218 1.74 21.36 8.27
C TYR A 218 0.73 22.51 8.33
N LYS A 219 0.93 23.52 7.48
CA LYS A 219 0.06 24.68 7.29
C LYS A 219 -0.84 24.51 6.06
N SER A 220 -0.48 23.63 5.14
CA SER A 220 -1.19 23.32 3.89
C SER A 220 -1.13 21.84 3.53
N PHE A 221 -2.07 21.37 2.72
CA PHE A 221 -2.05 20.01 2.17
C PHE A 221 -0.90 19.80 1.18
N GLU A 222 -0.50 20.87 0.50
CA GLU A 222 0.66 20.91 -0.40
C GLU A 222 1.98 20.63 0.33
N GLU A 223 2.16 21.10 1.57
CA GLU A 223 3.34 20.76 2.41
C GLU A 223 3.37 19.27 2.77
N PHE A 224 2.25 18.72 3.26
CA PHE A 224 2.16 17.28 3.58
C PHE A 224 2.39 16.40 2.35
N ARG A 225 1.88 16.80 1.18
CA ARG A 225 2.15 16.13 -0.10
C ARG A 225 3.64 16.19 -0.46
N ALA A 226 4.29 17.33 -0.25
CA ALA A 226 5.71 17.53 -0.57
C ALA A 226 6.65 16.71 0.33
N ASP A 227 6.21 16.43 1.55
CA ASP A 227 6.90 15.53 2.49
C ASP A 227 6.66 14.05 2.13
N ALA A 228 5.44 13.67 1.71
CA ALA A 228 5.22 12.37 1.09
C ALA A 228 6.06 12.15 -0.19
N GLN A 229 6.30 13.19 -1.00
CA GLN A 229 7.21 13.13 -2.15
C GLN A 229 8.69 12.97 -1.73
N LEU A 230 9.10 13.58 -0.61
CA LEU A 230 10.47 13.45 -0.08
C LEU A 230 10.81 12.00 0.28
N ILE A 231 9.84 11.22 0.79
CA ILE A 231 10.02 9.79 1.04
C ILE A 231 10.35 9.03 -0.26
N VAL A 232 9.68 9.35 -1.38
CA VAL A 232 9.99 8.77 -2.70
C VAL A 232 11.38 9.20 -3.17
N HIS A 233 11.71 10.49 -3.03
CA HIS A 233 13.01 11.04 -3.45
C HIS A 233 14.17 10.37 -2.72
N ASN A 234 14.09 10.28 -1.38
CA ASN A 234 15.07 9.62 -0.54
C ASN A 234 15.19 8.12 -0.90
N THR A 235 14.06 7.44 -1.10
CA THR A 235 14.05 6.03 -1.53
C THR A 235 14.72 5.83 -2.89
N ALA A 236 14.49 6.75 -3.85
CA ALA A 236 15.09 6.69 -5.18
C ALA A 236 16.61 6.93 -5.18
N ILE A 237 17.10 7.86 -4.34
CA ILE A 237 18.54 8.11 -4.14
C ILE A 237 19.21 6.87 -3.53
N LEU A 238 18.58 6.26 -2.51
CA LEU A 238 19.16 5.14 -1.76
C LEU A 238 19.07 3.82 -2.54
N HIS A 239 17.92 3.45 -3.08
CA HIS A 239 17.72 2.14 -3.72
C HIS A 239 17.90 2.18 -5.25
N GLY A 240 17.88 3.38 -5.86
CA GLY A 240 17.92 3.59 -7.31
C GLY A 240 16.51 3.75 -7.90
N VAL A 241 16.36 4.70 -8.83
CA VAL A 241 15.06 5.13 -9.42
C VAL A 241 14.20 3.96 -9.92
N ASN A 242 14.82 2.91 -10.44
CA ASN A 242 14.16 1.74 -11.05
C ASN A 242 14.06 0.52 -10.11
N SER A 243 14.22 0.69 -8.80
CA SER A 243 14.15 -0.40 -7.82
C SER A 243 12.71 -0.68 -7.34
N ASP A 244 12.45 -1.92 -6.92
CA ASP A 244 11.19 -2.33 -6.27
C ASP A 244 10.83 -1.42 -5.09
N GLN A 245 11.81 -1.02 -4.28
CA GLN A 245 11.60 -0.11 -3.15
C GLN A 245 11.08 1.25 -3.62
N THR A 246 11.68 1.82 -4.67
CA THR A 246 11.21 3.11 -5.21
C THR A 246 9.83 2.99 -5.87
N GLU A 247 9.50 1.84 -6.47
CA GLU A 247 8.15 1.60 -6.99
C GLU A 247 7.11 1.51 -5.86
N ILE A 248 7.41 0.80 -4.76
CA ILE A 248 6.55 0.76 -3.56
C ILE A 248 6.36 2.18 -2.99
N ALA A 249 7.42 3.00 -2.96
CA ALA A 249 7.32 4.40 -2.53
C ALA A 249 6.49 5.27 -3.49
N ARG A 250 6.65 5.09 -4.82
CA ARG A 250 5.81 5.77 -5.83
C ARG A 250 4.34 5.41 -5.68
N LEU A 251 4.00 4.14 -5.44
CA LEU A 251 2.64 3.71 -5.15
C LEU A 251 2.11 4.43 -3.91
N LEU A 252 2.80 4.35 -2.77
CA LEU A 252 2.42 5.04 -1.52
C LEU A 252 2.17 6.54 -1.73
N TYR A 253 3.01 7.23 -2.51
CA TYR A 253 2.81 8.64 -2.85
C TYR A 253 1.60 8.87 -3.76
N ASN A 254 1.36 8.00 -4.74
CA ASN A 254 0.19 8.08 -5.62
C ASN A 254 -1.12 7.86 -4.85
N ASP A 255 -1.16 6.90 -3.92
CA ASP A 255 -2.30 6.69 -3.00
C ASP A 255 -2.52 7.92 -2.11
N THR A 256 -1.43 8.50 -1.56
CA THR A 256 -1.48 9.72 -0.75
C THR A 256 -2.06 10.89 -1.56
N CYS A 257 -1.66 11.03 -2.83
CA CYS A 257 -2.21 12.03 -3.74
C CYS A 257 -3.70 11.77 -4.08
N HIS A 258 -4.11 10.51 -4.22
CA HIS A 258 -5.51 10.14 -4.45
C HIS A 258 -6.40 10.54 -3.27
N GLU A 259 -5.99 10.23 -2.04
CA GLU A 259 -6.73 10.63 -0.83
C GLU A 259 -6.81 12.16 -0.66
N LEU A 260 -5.75 12.88 -0.99
CA LEU A 260 -5.77 14.35 -1.01
C LEU A 260 -6.71 14.90 -2.08
N ASN A 261 -6.80 14.26 -3.25
CA ASN A 261 -7.75 14.64 -4.30
C ASN A 261 -9.20 14.40 -3.86
N GLU A 262 -9.52 13.24 -3.28
CA GLU A 262 -10.84 12.94 -2.71
C GLU A 262 -11.25 13.95 -1.62
N LEU A 263 -10.30 14.31 -0.74
CA LEU A 263 -10.48 15.34 0.29
C LEU A 263 -10.76 16.73 -0.31
N MET A 264 -10.14 17.06 -1.44
CA MET A 264 -10.36 18.33 -2.14
C MET A 264 -11.62 18.36 -3.01
N LEU A 265 -12.12 17.21 -3.48
CA LEU A 265 -13.41 17.10 -4.19
C LEU A 265 -14.59 17.32 -3.24
N CYS A 266 -14.65 16.58 -2.12
CA CYS A 266 -15.62 16.87 -1.06
C CYS A 266 -15.13 16.44 0.31
N ARG A 267 -14.77 17.43 1.13
CA ARG A 267 -14.28 17.25 2.51
C ARG A 267 -15.24 16.48 3.40
N HIS A 268 -16.55 16.68 3.22
CA HIS A 268 -17.58 16.01 4.02
C HIS A 268 -17.73 14.53 3.63
N CYS A 269 -17.75 14.21 2.32
CA CYS A 269 -17.69 12.84 1.83
C CYS A 269 -16.40 12.12 2.23
N PHE A 270 -15.25 12.79 2.16
CA PHE A 270 -13.97 12.23 2.61
C PHE A 270 -14.01 11.88 4.11
N TYR A 271 -14.45 12.82 4.96
CA TYR A 271 -14.57 12.57 6.39
C TYR A 271 -15.51 11.37 6.67
N LEU A 272 -16.72 11.39 6.11
CA LEU A 272 -17.72 10.35 6.35
C LEU A 272 -17.31 8.98 5.78
N SER A 273 -16.62 8.94 4.64
CA SER A 273 -16.11 7.71 4.03
C SER A 273 -14.97 7.06 4.83
N ASN A 274 -14.27 7.83 5.68
CA ASN A 274 -13.22 7.33 6.57
C ASN A 274 -13.74 7.05 7.99
N ALA A 275 -14.56 7.95 8.54
CA ALA A 275 -15.13 7.82 9.89
C ALA A 275 -16.26 6.78 9.99
N ARG A 276 -16.92 6.46 8.86
CA ARG A 276 -17.95 5.42 8.71
C ARG A 276 -19.02 5.34 9.83
N PRO A 277 -19.65 6.46 10.26
CA PRO A 277 -20.80 6.39 11.17
C PRO A 277 -22.01 5.69 10.54
N ASP A 278 -23.01 5.34 11.35
CA ASP A 278 -24.27 4.77 10.85
C ASP A 278 -24.91 5.68 9.80
N ASN A 279 -25.26 5.10 8.64
CA ASN A 279 -25.79 5.82 7.49
C ASN A 279 -24.87 6.96 6.99
N TRP A 280 -23.55 6.81 7.09
CA TRP A 280 -22.56 7.84 6.68
C TRP A 280 -22.83 8.42 5.28
N PHE A 281 -23.23 7.58 4.31
CA PHE A 281 -23.48 8.03 2.94
C PHE A 281 -24.84 8.72 2.78
N CYS A 282 -25.74 8.64 3.76
CA CYS A 282 -27.03 9.34 3.74
C CYS A 282 -26.94 10.81 4.17
N TYR A 283 -25.85 11.24 4.82
CA TYR A 283 -25.74 12.64 5.22
C TYR A 283 -25.54 13.57 4.00
N PRO A 284 -26.18 14.76 4.00
CA PRO A 284 -26.03 15.76 2.96
C PRO A 284 -24.71 16.51 3.12
N CYS A 285 -24.15 16.94 1.98
CA CYS A 285 -22.99 17.82 1.93
C CYS A 285 -23.43 19.25 1.63
N SER A 286 -22.54 20.23 1.81
CA SER A 286 -22.74 21.61 1.38
C SER A 286 -21.57 22.04 0.49
N PRO A 287 -21.80 22.36 -0.81
CA PRO A 287 -23.06 22.21 -1.54
C PRO A 287 -23.55 20.74 -1.63
N THR A 288 -24.83 20.57 -1.93
CA THR A 288 -25.44 19.23 -2.09
C THR A 288 -24.97 18.60 -3.39
N HIS A 289 -24.53 17.34 -3.35
CA HIS A 289 -24.23 16.57 -4.55
C HIS A 289 -25.49 16.34 -5.39
N GLU A 290 -25.36 16.51 -6.70
CA GLU A 290 -26.38 16.11 -7.67
C GLU A 290 -26.61 14.58 -7.57
N LEU A 291 -27.87 14.16 -7.65
CA LEU A 291 -28.26 12.75 -7.62
C LEU A 291 -28.66 12.31 -9.04
N VAL A 292 -28.20 11.12 -9.43
CA VAL A 292 -28.42 10.58 -10.78
C VAL A 292 -28.66 9.07 -10.76
N TRP A 293 -29.33 8.55 -11.79
CA TRP A 293 -29.22 7.16 -12.18
C TRP A 293 -28.07 7.02 -13.17
N ALA A 294 -27.08 6.19 -12.87
CA ALA A 294 -25.90 5.99 -13.69
C ALA A 294 -25.75 4.51 -14.10
N ARG A 295 -25.33 4.24 -15.34
CA ARG A 295 -25.15 2.89 -15.88
C ARG A 295 -23.70 2.58 -16.25
N MET A 296 -23.10 1.62 -15.58
CA MET A 296 -21.80 1.04 -15.98
C MET A 296 -21.97 0.00 -17.10
N LYS A 297 -20.96 -0.14 -17.98
CA LYS A 297 -20.96 -1.14 -19.05
C LYS A 297 -21.09 -2.56 -18.46
N GLY A 298 -22.09 -3.31 -18.91
CA GLY A 298 -22.41 -4.66 -18.41
C GLY A 298 -23.39 -4.68 -17.22
N PHE A 299 -23.77 -3.52 -16.66
CA PHE A 299 -24.70 -3.39 -15.56
C PHE A 299 -25.96 -2.62 -15.98
N GLY A 300 -27.00 -2.68 -15.14
CA GLY A 300 -28.16 -1.78 -15.25
C GLY A 300 -27.89 -0.40 -14.64
N TYR A 301 -28.91 0.44 -14.60
CA TYR A 301 -28.87 1.72 -13.88
C TYR A 301 -28.86 1.50 -12.35
N TRP A 302 -27.98 2.21 -11.66
CA TRP A 302 -27.89 2.29 -10.19
C TRP A 302 -27.93 3.75 -9.74
N PRO A 303 -28.44 4.05 -8.54
CA PRO A 303 -28.46 5.41 -8.03
C PRO A 303 -27.07 5.82 -7.55
N ALA A 304 -26.68 7.07 -7.78
CA ALA A 304 -25.37 7.61 -7.42
C ALA A 304 -25.40 9.11 -7.09
N LYS A 305 -24.36 9.56 -6.38
CA LYS A 305 -24.01 10.98 -6.20
C LYS A 305 -22.98 11.39 -7.23
N VAL A 306 -23.18 12.52 -7.90
CA VAL A 306 -22.16 13.13 -8.77
C VAL A 306 -21.12 13.82 -7.90
N MET A 307 -19.85 13.49 -8.13
CA MET A 307 -18.70 14.02 -7.42
C MET A 307 -18.01 15.13 -8.22
N GLN A 308 -17.91 14.96 -9.56
CA GLN A 308 -17.45 15.96 -10.51
C GLN A 308 -17.91 15.62 -11.94
N ARG A 309 -17.77 16.56 -12.87
CA ARG A 309 -18.10 16.43 -14.31
C ARG A 309 -16.92 16.94 -15.12
N GLU A 310 -16.41 16.15 -16.07
CA GLU A 310 -15.24 16.49 -16.89
C GLU A 310 -15.45 16.03 -18.34
N GLY A 311 -15.40 16.98 -19.29
CA GLY A 311 -15.65 16.68 -20.70
C GLY A 311 -17.02 16.03 -20.94
N ASN A 312 -17.02 14.81 -21.51
CA ASN A 312 -18.22 14.00 -21.70
C ASN A 312 -18.33 12.83 -20.70
N GLN A 313 -17.74 12.98 -19.49
CA GLN A 313 -17.83 11.98 -18.43
C GLN A 313 -18.22 12.61 -17.08
N VAL A 314 -18.87 11.80 -16.25
CA VAL A 314 -19.38 12.16 -14.94
C VAL A 314 -18.80 11.19 -13.94
N ASP A 315 -18.09 11.71 -12.95
CA ASP A 315 -17.51 10.93 -11.85
C ASP A 315 -18.58 10.74 -10.77
N VAL A 316 -19.04 9.51 -10.57
CA VAL A 316 -20.15 9.21 -9.67
C VAL A 316 -19.76 8.19 -8.60
N ARG A 317 -20.29 8.39 -7.39
CA ARG A 317 -20.20 7.44 -6.29
C ARG A 317 -21.56 6.81 -6.03
N PHE A 318 -21.66 5.50 -6.24
CA PHE A 318 -22.90 4.75 -6.14
C PHE A 318 -23.37 4.57 -4.70
N PHE A 319 -24.69 4.49 -4.51
CA PHE A 319 -25.29 3.99 -3.27
C PHE A 319 -25.21 2.45 -3.20
N GLY A 320 -25.42 1.91 -2.01
CA GLY A 320 -25.35 0.48 -1.72
C GLY A 320 -23.98 0.02 -1.25
N HIS A 321 -23.93 -1.22 -0.74
CA HIS A 321 -22.92 -1.74 0.20
C HIS A 321 -21.43 -1.42 -0.10
N GLN A 322 -21.01 -1.41 -1.36
CA GLN A 322 -19.60 -1.19 -1.74
C GLN A 322 -19.25 0.29 -1.97
N HIS A 323 -20.24 1.19 -2.09
CA HIS A 323 -20.07 2.63 -2.35
C HIS A 323 -19.06 2.95 -3.46
N GLN A 324 -19.11 2.17 -4.55
CA GLN A 324 -18.18 2.18 -5.67
C GLN A 324 -18.08 3.56 -6.32
N ARG A 325 -16.91 3.87 -6.90
CA ARG A 325 -16.60 5.11 -7.60
C ARG A 325 -16.26 4.79 -9.06
N ALA A 326 -16.87 5.51 -10.01
CA ALA A 326 -16.58 5.30 -11.44
C ALA A 326 -16.84 6.56 -12.27
N TRP A 327 -16.04 6.72 -13.33
CA TRP A 327 -16.35 7.64 -14.43
C TRP A 327 -17.34 6.99 -15.41
N ILE A 328 -18.43 7.70 -15.69
CA ILE A 328 -19.55 7.25 -16.52
C ILE A 328 -19.73 8.22 -17.68
N PRO A 329 -19.82 7.79 -18.95
CA PRO A 329 -20.13 8.67 -20.07
C PRO A 329 -21.49 9.34 -19.89
N SER A 330 -21.63 10.62 -20.25
CA SER A 330 -22.87 11.40 -20.03
C SER A 330 -24.13 10.70 -20.58
N ASP A 331 -24.01 9.99 -21.71
CA ASP A 331 -25.09 9.24 -22.36
C ASP A 331 -25.64 8.07 -21.51
N ASN A 332 -24.94 7.71 -20.44
CA ASN A 332 -25.31 6.67 -19.46
C ASN A 332 -25.73 7.27 -18.10
N ILE A 333 -25.97 8.59 -18.05
CA ILE A 333 -26.54 9.31 -16.91
C ILE A 333 -28.00 9.64 -17.23
N GLN A 334 -28.87 9.55 -16.23
CA GLN A 334 -30.27 9.98 -16.25
C GLN A 334 -30.58 10.73 -14.95
N GLU A 335 -31.45 11.74 -15.00
CA GLU A 335 -31.86 12.48 -13.81
C GLU A 335 -32.51 11.56 -12.77
N ILE A 336 -32.29 11.80 -11.46
CA ILE A 336 -32.87 10.96 -10.39
C ILE A 336 -34.41 10.93 -10.40
N THR A 337 -35.03 11.94 -11.02
CA THR A 337 -36.47 12.14 -11.26
C THR A 337 -37.08 11.14 -12.24
N VAL A 338 -36.27 10.50 -13.09
CA VAL A 338 -36.75 9.52 -14.09
C VAL A 338 -37.34 8.30 -13.38
N ASN A 339 -38.54 7.89 -13.81
CA ASN A 339 -39.23 6.74 -13.22
C ASN A 339 -38.43 5.46 -13.51
N VAL A 340 -38.05 4.75 -12.44
CA VAL A 340 -37.26 3.51 -12.47
C VAL A 340 -37.88 2.39 -13.34
N GLN A 341 -39.18 2.44 -13.61
CA GLN A 341 -39.86 1.53 -14.54
C GLN A 341 -39.42 1.72 -16.01
N GLN A 342 -38.91 2.91 -16.36
CA GLN A 342 -38.38 3.25 -17.69
C GLN A 342 -36.89 2.90 -17.83
N LEU A 343 -36.20 2.58 -16.72
CA LEU A 343 -34.76 2.32 -16.68
C LEU A 343 -34.44 0.83 -16.77
N GLN A 344 -33.37 0.49 -17.51
CA GLN A 344 -32.82 -0.85 -17.56
C GLN A 344 -32.16 -1.22 -16.21
N VAL A 345 -32.91 -1.80 -15.28
CA VAL A 345 -32.43 -2.15 -13.91
C VAL A 345 -32.51 -3.65 -13.61
N LYS A 346 -31.47 -4.20 -12.97
CA LYS A 346 -31.50 -5.56 -12.39
C LYS A 346 -31.84 -5.45 -10.90
N ARG A 347 -33.10 -5.71 -10.52
CA ARG A 347 -33.66 -5.51 -9.17
C ARG A 347 -33.18 -6.53 -8.12
N SER A 348 -31.86 -6.70 -7.99
CA SER A 348 -31.23 -7.54 -6.97
C SER A 348 -31.47 -7.00 -5.55
N SER A 349 -31.19 -7.82 -4.53
CA SER A 349 -31.20 -7.41 -3.12
C SER A 349 -30.27 -6.22 -2.85
N GLY A 350 -29.07 -6.21 -3.44
CA GLY A 350 -28.12 -5.09 -3.35
C GLY A 350 -28.63 -3.81 -4.03
N TRP A 351 -29.30 -3.93 -5.18
CA TRP A 351 -29.88 -2.78 -5.89
C TRP A 351 -31.05 -2.16 -5.11
N LYS A 352 -31.89 -3.00 -4.47
CA LYS A 352 -32.95 -2.52 -3.56
C LYS A 352 -32.35 -1.72 -2.40
N LYS A 353 -31.37 -2.28 -1.69
CA LYS A 353 -30.66 -1.59 -0.59
C LYS A 353 -30.01 -0.27 -1.01
N ALA A 354 -29.54 -0.14 -2.26
CA ALA A 354 -29.03 1.13 -2.79
C ALA A 354 -30.15 2.18 -3.01
N CYS A 355 -31.36 1.75 -3.35
CA CYS A 355 -32.53 2.63 -3.44
C CYS A 355 -33.06 3.02 -2.05
N ASP A 356 -33.05 2.09 -1.09
CA ASP A 356 -33.42 2.35 0.30
C ASP A 356 -32.46 3.40 0.94
N GLU A 357 -31.16 3.28 0.67
CA GLU A 357 -30.14 4.26 1.10
C GLU A 357 -30.29 5.62 0.39
N LEU A 358 -30.64 5.63 -0.89
CA LEU A 358 -30.99 6.86 -1.63
C LEU A 358 -32.21 7.56 -1.01
N GLU A 359 -33.29 6.84 -0.71
CA GLU A 359 -34.49 7.44 -0.13
C GLU A 359 -34.20 8.02 1.26
N LEU A 360 -33.41 7.31 2.08
CA LEU A 360 -32.94 7.81 3.37
C LEU A 360 -32.06 9.06 3.23
N HIS A 361 -31.19 9.12 2.21
CA HIS A 361 -30.43 10.33 1.88
C HIS A 361 -31.31 11.50 1.47
N GLN A 362 -32.28 11.28 0.58
CA GLN A 362 -33.25 12.30 0.17
C GLN A 362 -34.12 12.76 1.35
N ARG A 363 -34.42 11.86 2.30
CA ARG A 363 -35.08 12.22 3.56
C ARG A 363 -34.19 13.11 4.43
N PHE A 364 -32.91 12.78 4.62
CA PHE A 364 -31.98 13.61 5.38
C PHE A 364 -31.77 14.99 4.74
N LEU A 365 -31.77 15.08 3.41
CA LEU A 365 -31.81 16.35 2.67
C LEU A 365 -33.05 17.19 3.02
N ARG A 366 -34.25 16.59 2.98
CA ARG A 366 -35.52 17.27 3.34
C ARG A 366 -35.60 17.66 4.82
N GLU A 367 -35.04 16.86 5.71
CA GLU A 367 -34.97 17.13 7.16
C GLU A 367 -33.87 18.15 7.53
N GLY A 368 -33.01 18.59 6.59
CA GLY A 368 -31.86 19.45 6.89
C GLY A 368 -30.81 18.78 7.79
N ARG A 369 -30.79 17.44 7.85
CA ARG A 369 -30.03 16.66 8.83
C ARG A 369 -28.54 16.59 8.48
N THR A 370 -27.77 17.62 8.84
CA THR A 370 -26.31 17.65 8.72
C THR A 370 -25.61 16.71 9.71
N TRP A 371 -24.47 16.13 9.33
CA TRP A 371 -23.58 15.48 10.29
C TRP A 371 -22.83 16.53 11.12
N LYS A 372 -23.20 16.67 12.40
CA LYS A 372 -22.40 17.37 13.42
C LYS A 372 -21.40 16.39 14.02
N GLY A 373 -20.11 16.69 13.92
CA GLY A 373 -19.06 15.89 14.56
C GLY A 373 -18.99 16.13 16.07
N LYS A 374 -18.43 15.17 16.82
CA LYS A 374 -18.21 15.22 18.29
C LYS A 374 -17.33 16.39 18.79
N LEU A 375 -16.94 17.30 17.91
CA LEU A 375 -16.17 18.50 18.21
C LEU A 375 -17.09 19.61 18.76
N GLU A 376 -18.28 19.78 18.18
CA GLU A 376 -19.27 20.77 18.64
C GLU A 376 -19.92 20.36 19.96
N GLU A 377 -20.14 19.06 20.20
CA GLU A 377 -20.73 18.53 21.44
C GLU A 377 -19.94 18.91 22.70
N LYS A 378 -18.66 19.29 22.60
CA LYS A 378 -17.90 19.81 23.74
C LYS A 378 -18.19 21.29 24.02
N HIS A 379 -18.37 22.11 22.99
CA HIS A 379 -18.73 23.53 23.14
C HIS A 379 -20.18 23.65 23.65
N ASP A 380 -21.13 22.98 22.99
CA ASP A 380 -22.55 22.97 23.37
C ASP A 380 -22.79 22.34 24.76
N ARG A 381 -21.82 21.60 25.31
CA ARG A 381 -21.84 21.12 26.71
C ARG A 381 -21.24 22.08 27.72
N SER A 382 -20.14 22.80 27.43
CA SER A 382 -19.63 23.83 28.34
C SER A 382 -20.62 24.99 28.43
N ASP A 383 -21.10 25.45 27.27
CA ASP A 383 -22.04 26.57 27.11
C ASP A 383 -23.45 26.29 27.69
N ARG A 384 -23.72 25.01 28.02
CA ARG A 384 -24.88 24.55 28.80
C ARG A 384 -24.59 24.33 30.28
N HIS A 385 -23.37 23.93 30.65
CA HIS A 385 -22.98 23.77 32.06
C HIS A 385 -22.87 25.15 32.72
N GLU A 386 -22.16 26.09 32.10
CA GLU A 386 -22.00 27.47 32.59
C GLU A 386 -23.37 28.15 32.77
N ARG A 387 -24.27 28.04 31.78
CA ARG A 387 -25.66 28.55 31.86
C ARG A 387 -26.61 27.78 32.79
N GLN A 388 -26.17 26.64 33.33
CA GLN A 388 -26.91 25.88 34.34
C GLN A 388 -26.36 26.16 35.75
N GLU A 389 -25.07 26.41 35.88
CA GLU A 389 -24.39 26.85 37.11
C GLU A 389 -24.77 28.30 37.46
N GLU A 390 -24.71 29.25 36.52
CA GLU A 390 -25.21 30.64 36.71
C GLU A 390 -26.66 30.67 37.22
N ARG A 391 -27.50 29.74 36.72
CA ARG A 391 -28.92 29.64 37.05
C ARG A 391 -29.19 28.93 38.39
N GLN A 392 -28.18 28.29 38.98
CA GLN A 392 -28.26 27.75 40.35
C GLN A 392 -27.73 28.77 41.38
N GLU A 393 -26.67 29.52 41.07
CA GLU A 393 -26.13 30.52 42.01
C GLU A 393 -27.11 31.67 42.29
N GLU A 394 -27.87 32.16 41.30
CA GLU A 394 -28.94 33.15 41.56
C GLU A 394 -30.04 32.59 42.49
N ALA A 395 -30.32 31.28 42.43
CA ALA A 395 -31.42 30.65 43.16
C ALA A 395 -31.09 30.36 44.64
N GLU A 396 -29.83 30.09 44.98
CA GLU A 396 -29.40 29.75 46.36
C GLU A 396 -29.03 30.99 47.21
N SER A 397 -28.99 32.17 46.60
CA SER A 397 -28.75 33.46 47.28
C SER A 397 -29.92 33.95 48.17
N SER A 398 -31.09 33.29 48.10
CA SER A 398 -32.33 33.74 48.74
C SER A 398 -32.96 32.68 49.67
N ILE A 399 -33.52 33.16 50.78
CA ILE A 399 -34.39 32.45 51.75
C ILE A 399 -33.86 31.19 52.46
N SER A 400 -32.89 31.38 53.36
CA SER A 400 -32.84 30.55 54.58
C SER A 400 -33.89 31.02 55.59
N SER A 401 -34.83 30.15 56.01
CA SER A 401 -35.28 29.94 57.43
C SER A 401 -36.70 29.35 57.58
N THR A 402 -36.87 28.58 58.66
CA THR A 402 -38.12 28.20 59.37
C THR A 402 -39.19 27.33 58.68
N SER A 403 -39.04 26.01 58.91
CA SER A 403 -39.92 25.21 59.80
C SER A 403 -41.41 24.94 59.48
N ASN A 404 -41.66 23.65 59.20
CA ASN A 404 -42.58 22.74 59.93
C ASN A 404 -43.92 22.28 59.28
N GLU A 405 -44.12 20.96 59.40
CA GLU A 405 -45.36 20.15 59.42
C GLU A 405 -46.34 19.96 58.24
N GLN A 406 -46.63 18.65 58.04
CA GLN A 406 -47.93 18.00 57.80
C GLN A 406 -48.57 17.82 56.39
N SER A 407 -48.87 16.53 56.14
CA SER A 407 -50.17 15.99 55.68
C SER A 407 -50.54 15.88 54.19
N LYS A 408 -50.27 14.66 53.67
CA LYS A 408 -51.21 13.74 52.96
C LYS A 408 -51.72 14.04 51.53
N GLY A 409 -51.38 13.11 50.63
CA GLY A 409 -52.32 12.51 49.66
C GLY A 409 -52.13 12.92 48.18
N ASN A 410 -52.56 12.12 47.19
CA ASN A 410 -53.07 10.73 47.23
C ASN A 410 -53.05 10.09 45.81
N GLN A 411 -53.28 8.77 45.72
CA GLN A 411 -53.69 7.99 44.53
C GLN A 411 -52.66 7.61 43.45
N GLU A 412 -52.08 6.42 43.62
CA GLU A 412 -51.96 5.40 42.55
C GLU A 412 -53.39 4.88 42.18
N PRO A 413 -53.68 4.33 40.98
CA PRO A 413 -53.50 2.87 40.82
C PRO A 413 -53.26 2.29 39.39
N LYS A 414 -52.50 1.19 39.32
CA LYS A 414 -52.85 -0.17 38.77
C LYS A 414 -53.77 -0.29 37.53
N ALA A 415 -53.60 -1.23 36.59
CA ALA A 415 -53.07 -2.60 36.66
C ALA A 415 -52.59 -3.09 35.25
N LYS A 416 -52.41 -4.38 34.85
CA LYS A 416 -52.68 -5.74 35.41
C LYS A 416 -51.70 -6.77 34.78
N LYS A 417 -52.08 -8.05 34.59
CA LYS A 417 -51.26 -9.12 33.93
C LYS A 417 -52.12 -10.17 33.19
N SER A 418 -51.62 -10.73 32.07
CA SER A 418 -51.99 -12.03 31.44
C SER A 418 -51.17 -12.25 30.14
N ARG A 419 -50.96 -13.46 29.58
CA ARG A 419 -50.98 -14.84 30.13
C ARG A 419 -50.12 -15.77 29.23
N ARG A 420 -49.40 -16.70 29.87
CA ARG A 420 -48.51 -17.78 29.35
C ARG A 420 -49.16 -18.79 28.37
N SER A 421 -48.43 -19.20 27.31
CA SER A 421 -48.38 -20.59 26.79
C SER A 421 -47.18 -20.87 25.85
N GLN A 422 -47.04 -22.09 25.32
CA GLN A 422 -45.76 -22.78 24.99
C GLN A 422 -45.36 -22.90 23.49
N VAL A 423 -44.03 -22.95 23.25
CA VAL A 423 -43.22 -23.83 22.34
C VAL A 423 -43.63 -24.04 20.87
N ALA A 424 -42.68 -23.75 19.96
CA ALA A 424 -42.42 -24.50 18.71
C ALA A 424 -40.98 -24.23 18.20
N GLU A 425 -40.36 -25.21 17.51
CA GLU A 425 -39.09 -25.05 16.75
C GLU A 425 -39.38 -24.88 15.24
N PRO A 426 -38.45 -24.26 14.50
CA PRO A 426 -37.84 -24.92 13.33
C PRO A 426 -36.29 -24.85 13.41
N LYS A 427 -35.55 -25.95 13.20
CA LYS A 427 -35.25 -26.69 11.96
C LYS A 427 -34.23 -26.01 11.02
N GLU A 428 -33.34 -26.86 10.49
CA GLU A 428 -32.19 -26.54 9.64
C GLU A 428 -32.58 -26.20 8.19
N GLU A 429 -31.72 -25.46 7.50
CA GLU A 429 -31.76 -25.23 6.04
C GLU A 429 -30.31 -25.20 5.50
N GLU A 430 -30.08 -25.69 4.28
CA GLU A 430 -28.74 -25.92 3.71
C GLU A 430 -28.05 -24.64 3.18
N PRO A 431 -26.71 -24.62 3.07
CA PRO A 431 -25.97 -23.46 2.55
C PRO A 431 -26.03 -23.35 1.01
N GLU A 432 -26.51 -22.21 0.50
CA GLU A 432 -26.27 -21.82 -0.90
C GLU A 432 -24.77 -21.50 -1.15
N PRO A 433 -24.22 -21.81 -2.33
CA PRO A 433 -22.79 -21.71 -2.59
C PRO A 433 -22.31 -20.28 -2.91
N GLU A 434 -21.09 -19.95 -2.49
CA GLU A 434 -20.34 -18.82 -3.04
C GLU A 434 -20.03 -19.06 -4.53
N MET A 435 -20.45 -18.13 -5.38
CA MET A 435 -20.07 -18.11 -6.79
C MET A 435 -19.20 -16.88 -7.11
N GLU A 436 -17.88 -17.07 -7.06
CA GLU A 436 -16.96 -16.13 -7.71
C GLU A 436 -17.21 -16.10 -9.23
N ALA A 437 -17.18 -14.91 -9.82
CA ALA A 437 -17.51 -14.71 -11.23
C ALA A 437 -16.26 -14.45 -12.06
N VAL A 438 -15.81 -15.46 -12.83
CA VAL A 438 -14.77 -15.28 -13.87
C VAL A 438 -15.19 -15.93 -15.20
N SER A 439 -15.13 -15.11 -16.25
CA SER A 439 -15.27 -15.34 -17.70
C SER A 439 -15.66 -16.73 -18.28
N SER A 440 -16.74 -16.70 -19.06
CA SER A 440 -17.01 -17.53 -20.26
C SER A 440 -15.94 -17.32 -21.36
N SER A 441 -15.74 -18.16 -22.40
CA SER A 441 -15.94 -19.61 -22.67
C SER A 441 -15.26 -19.95 -24.01
N GLN A 442 -14.75 -21.19 -24.22
CA GLN A 442 -14.65 -21.86 -25.53
C GLN A 442 -14.37 -23.38 -25.39
N GLU A 443 -14.45 -24.15 -26.47
CA GLU A 443 -14.97 -25.53 -26.44
C GLU A 443 -14.05 -26.65 -27.01
N ILE A 444 -14.16 -27.88 -26.45
CA ILE A 444 -14.33 -29.22 -27.11
C ILE A 444 -13.31 -29.61 -28.22
N PRO A 445 -12.62 -30.79 -28.13
CA PRO A 445 -13.30 -32.10 -28.25
C PRO A 445 -12.78 -33.30 -27.41
N THR A 446 -13.50 -34.42 -27.55
CA THR A 446 -13.55 -35.63 -26.69
C THR A 446 -12.54 -36.74 -27.04
N ALA A 447 -12.05 -37.48 -26.03
CA ALA A 447 -11.45 -38.82 -26.18
C ALA A 447 -11.67 -39.70 -24.92
N VAL A 448 -11.72 -41.03 -25.09
CA VAL A 448 -12.14 -42.09 -24.12
C VAL A 448 -11.47 -43.43 -24.56
N PRO A 449 -11.21 -44.47 -23.73
CA PRO A 449 -11.32 -44.68 -22.26
C PRO A 449 -9.98 -45.09 -21.58
N HIS A 450 -9.99 -45.42 -20.27
CA HIS A 450 -9.66 -46.76 -19.73
C HIS A 450 -9.66 -46.83 -18.18
N GLN A 451 -10.02 -47.98 -17.60
CA GLN A 451 -9.74 -48.38 -16.20
C GLN A 451 -8.56 -49.40 -16.16
N PRO A 452 -7.98 -49.71 -14.98
CA PRO A 452 -8.39 -50.96 -14.32
C PRO A 452 -8.33 -51.02 -12.76
N GLU A 453 -9.31 -51.75 -12.19
CA GLU A 453 -9.22 -52.80 -11.14
C GLU A 453 -8.60 -52.61 -9.72
N ARG A 454 -8.88 -53.59 -8.85
CA ARG A 454 -8.44 -53.74 -7.43
C ARG A 454 -7.92 -55.16 -7.15
N THR A 455 -6.78 -55.28 -6.44
CA THR A 455 -6.37 -56.42 -5.58
C THR A 455 -5.28 -55.90 -4.62
N SER A 456 -5.21 -56.20 -3.31
CA SER A 456 -5.02 -57.49 -2.59
C SER A 456 -3.61 -58.07 -2.84
N VAL A 457 -2.79 -58.55 -1.88
CA VAL A 457 -3.05 -59.41 -0.69
C VAL A 457 -2.01 -59.26 0.46
N SER A 458 -2.49 -59.42 1.70
CA SER A 458 -1.90 -59.87 3.02
C SER A 458 -0.42 -60.31 3.23
N THR A 459 0.12 -60.02 4.43
CA THR A 459 0.75 -60.95 5.43
C THR A 459 0.73 -60.25 6.83
N GLN A 460 0.38 -60.81 8.01
CA GLN A 460 0.75 -62.04 8.75
C GLN A 460 2.22 -62.08 9.23
N THR A 461 2.61 -62.46 10.47
CA THR A 461 1.95 -62.98 11.70
C THR A 461 2.46 -62.16 12.95
N LYS A 462 2.28 -62.41 14.27
CA LYS A 462 1.99 -63.57 15.15
C LYS A 462 1.14 -63.15 16.40
N LYS A 463 1.00 -64.06 17.39
CA LYS A 463 0.45 -63.86 18.75
C LYS A 463 1.51 -64.16 19.82
N SER A 464 1.32 -63.64 21.04
CA SER A 464 1.47 -64.45 22.26
C SER A 464 0.72 -63.84 23.45
N GLY A 465 0.06 -64.68 24.23
CA GLY A 465 -0.62 -64.34 25.48
C GLY A 465 -1.00 -65.61 26.25
N SER A 466 -0.99 -65.53 27.58
CA SER A 466 -1.21 -66.62 28.54
C SER A 466 -1.57 -65.98 29.90
N SER A 467 -2.41 -66.53 30.78
CA SER A 467 -3.29 -67.72 30.82
C SER A 467 -4.27 -67.48 32.02
N LEU A 468 -5.26 -68.29 32.43
CA LEU A 468 -5.66 -69.69 32.23
C LEU A 468 -7.21 -69.80 32.02
N SER A 469 -7.71 -71.03 31.85
CA SER A 469 -9.12 -71.46 31.93
C SER A 469 -9.58 -71.66 33.41
N SER A 470 -10.82 -72.06 33.79
CA SER A 470 -11.94 -72.66 33.03
C SER A 470 -13.33 -72.48 33.73
N SER A 471 -14.35 -72.09 32.95
CA SER A 471 -15.77 -72.51 33.01
C SER A 471 -16.51 -72.91 34.32
N SER A 472 -17.54 -72.10 34.69
CA SER A 472 -18.93 -72.51 35.05
C SER A 472 -19.21 -73.36 36.32
N PRO A 473 -20.48 -73.50 36.81
CA PRO A 473 -21.76 -72.90 36.38
C PRO A 473 -22.48 -72.08 37.49
N ALA A 474 -23.72 -71.64 37.24
CA ALA A 474 -24.61 -70.99 38.21
C ALA A 474 -25.81 -71.87 38.62
N PRO A 475 -26.39 -71.68 39.82
CA PRO A 475 -27.75 -72.12 40.16
C PRO A 475 -28.67 -70.96 40.62
N ARG A 476 -29.98 -71.24 40.75
CA ARG A 476 -31.04 -70.28 41.10
C ARG A 476 -31.95 -70.85 42.20
N MET A 477 -32.22 -70.07 43.26
CA MET A 477 -33.30 -70.27 44.27
C MET A 477 -33.10 -71.55 45.16
N VAL A 478 -33.76 -71.78 46.32
CA VAL A 478 -34.94 -71.19 47.01
C VAL A 478 -34.62 -71.04 48.53
N HIS A 479 -35.55 -70.50 49.35
CA HIS A 479 -35.59 -70.60 50.83
C HIS A 479 -35.29 -72.04 51.35
N ARG A 480 -34.86 -72.28 52.61
CA ARG A 480 -35.39 -71.78 53.91
C ARG A 480 -34.36 -72.03 55.04
N GLY A 481 -34.46 -71.32 56.17
CA GLY A 481 -33.42 -71.28 57.20
C GLY A 481 -33.46 -72.40 58.26
N THR A 482 -32.43 -72.44 59.12
CA THR A 482 -32.37 -73.15 60.41
C THR A 482 -31.55 -72.30 61.38
N GLN A 483 -31.80 -72.45 62.68
CA GLN A 483 -31.21 -71.65 63.75
C GLN A 483 -29.80 -72.12 64.12
N THR A 484 -28.95 -71.20 64.58
CA THR A 484 -27.93 -71.47 65.60
C THR A 484 -28.07 -70.43 66.72
N LEU A 485 -27.59 -70.78 67.92
CA LEU A 485 -27.86 -70.06 69.16
C LEU A 485 -26.79 -68.99 69.49
N ASN A 486 -27.12 -68.23 70.54
CA ASN A 486 -26.24 -67.50 71.45
C ASN A 486 -24.84 -68.16 71.63
N GLU A 487 -23.74 -67.45 71.95
CA GLU A 487 -23.62 -66.17 72.65
C GLU A 487 -22.25 -65.50 72.37
N GLY A 488 -22.17 -64.17 72.48
CA GLY A 488 -20.88 -63.45 72.35
C GLY A 488 -21.03 -61.96 72.03
N SER A 489 -20.99 -61.10 73.06
CA SER A 489 -21.21 -59.66 72.90
C SER A 489 -20.07 -58.96 72.15
N CYS A 490 -20.37 -58.47 70.95
CA CYS A 490 -19.61 -57.41 70.29
C CYS A 490 -20.59 -56.33 69.84
N GLN A 491 -20.82 -55.32 70.70
CA GLN A 491 -21.76 -54.23 70.42
C GLN A 491 -21.34 -53.44 69.15
N ASN A 492 -22.34 -52.99 68.39
CA ASN A 492 -22.31 -52.64 66.96
C ASN A 492 -21.21 -51.66 66.46
N MET A 493 -20.45 -51.02 67.34
CA MET A 493 -19.37 -50.09 67.01
C MET A 493 -18.33 -50.67 66.02
N CYS A 494 -18.11 -51.99 66.00
CA CYS A 494 -17.23 -52.62 65.02
C CYS A 494 -17.83 -52.57 63.59
N HIS A 495 -19.09 -52.95 63.45
CA HIS A 495 -19.81 -53.01 62.17
C HIS A 495 -20.06 -51.60 61.61
N ASP A 496 -20.47 -50.65 62.46
CA ASP A 496 -20.74 -49.28 62.04
C ASP A 496 -19.47 -48.54 61.63
N LYS A 497 -18.36 -48.75 62.35
CA LYS A 497 -17.05 -48.19 61.99
C LYS A 497 -16.52 -48.78 60.68
N TYR A 498 -16.66 -50.10 60.47
CA TYR A 498 -16.27 -50.76 59.23
C TYR A 498 -17.15 -50.29 58.04
N THR A 499 -18.47 -50.21 58.24
CA THR A 499 -19.43 -49.72 57.24
C THR A 499 -19.16 -48.27 56.86
N LYS A 500 -18.82 -47.40 57.84
CA LYS A 500 -18.42 -46.03 57.57
C LYS A 500 -17.14 -45.98 56.74
N ILE A 501 -16.06 -46.65 57.18
CA ILE A 501 -14.78 -46.68 56.45
C ILE A 501 -14.97 -47.21 55.01
N PHE A 502 -15.79 -48.25 54.82
CA PHE A 502 -16.10 -48.78 53.49
C PHE A 502 -16.84 -47.76 52.60
N ASN A 503 -17.80 -47.02 53.14
CA ASN A 503 -18.49 -45.96 52.40
C ASN A 503 -17.59 -44.75 52.12
N ASP A 504 -16.78 -44.32 53.09
CA ASP A 504 -15.82 -43.21 52.91
C ASP A 504 -14.80 -43.54 51.80
N VAL A 505 -14.24 -44.77 51.81
CA VAL A 505 -13.34 -45.27 50.74
C VAL A 505 -14.06 -45.38 49.39
N LYS A 506 -15.32 -45.83 49.36
CA LYS A 506 -16.14 -45.96 48.15
C LYS A 506 -16.45 -44.60 47.51
N GLU A 507 -16.77 -43.57 48.30
CA GLU A 507 -16.98 -42.22 47.78
C GLU A 507 -15.65 -41.54 47.39
N MET A 508 -14.54 -41.80 48.09
CA MET A 508 -13.20 -41.38 47.63
C MET A 508 -12.85 -42.00 46.28
N MET A 509 -13.03 -43.31 46.10
CA MET A 509 -12.76 -44.03 44.85
C MET A 509 -13.64 -43.53 43.70
N LYS A 510 -14.93 -43.21 43.95
CA LYS A 510 -15.80 -42.55 42.97
C LYS A 510 -15.29 -41.15 42.61
N ALA A 511 -14.92 -40.34 43.60
CA ALA A 511 -14.46 -38.97 43.38
C ALA A 511 -13.10 -38.92 42.68
N GLU A 512 -12.25 -39.91 42.89
CA GLU A 512 -11.00 -40.14 42.15
C GLU A 512 -11.27 -40.59 40.71
N ASN A 513 -12.04 -41.65 40.51
CA ASN A 513 -12.41 -42.14 39.17
C ASN A 513 -13.14 -41.06 38.33
N LYS A 514 -13.98 -40.23 38.96
CA LYS A 514 -14.58 -39.05 38.31
C LYS A 514 -13.52 -38.04 37.87
N ARG A 515 -12.60 -37.63 38.76
CA ARG A 515 -11.53 -36.67 38.44
C ARG A 515 -10.61 -37.20 37.33
N GLU A 516 -10.30 -38.49 37.34
CA GLU A 516 -9.50 -39.13 36.30
C GLU A 516 -10.25 -39.19 34.97
N THR A 517 -11.55 -39.50 34.98
CA THR A 517 -12.41 -39.43 33.77
C THR A 517 -12.47 -38.01 33.20
N GLU A 518 -12.62 -36.99 34.05
CA GLU A 518 -12.62 -35.57 33.64
C GLU A 518 -11.25 -35.15 33.09
N ARG A 519 -10.14 -35.63 33.68
CA ARG A 519 -8.77 -35.40 33.21
C ARG A 519 -8.53 -36.01 31.83
N VAL A 520 -8.81 -37.30 31.66
CA VAL A 520 -8.63 -38.04 30.40
C VAL A 520 -9.51 -37.46 29.30
N LEU A 521 -10.76 -37.07 29.60
CA LEU A 521 -11.64 -36.40 28.64
C LEU A 521 -11.07 -35.05 28.19
N LYS A 522 -10.52 -34.26 29.10
CA LYS A 522 -9.87 -32.98 28.75
C LYS A 522 -8.62 -33.21 27.90
N GLU A 523 -7.74 -34.13 28.29
CA GLU A 523 -6.53 -34.47 27.54
C GLU A 523 -6.85 -34.95 26.12
N ALA A 524 -7.93 -35.73 25.95
CA ALA A 524 -8.42 -36.14 24.63
C ALA A 524 -8.97 -34.97 23.79
N LEU A 525 -9.71 -34.03 24.40
CA LEU A 525 -10.26 -32.85 23.70
C LEU A 525 -9.18 -31.85 23.29
N ASP A 526 -8.21 -31.56 24.18
CA ASP A 526 -7.10 -30.66 23.86
C ASP A 526 -6.16 -31.28 22.82
N LYS A 527 -5.95 -32.61 22.85
CA LYS A 527 -5.24 -33.34 21.78
C LYS A 527 -5.98 -33.25 20.43
N LEU A 528 -7.28 -33.53 20.40
CA LEU A 528 -8.08 -33.47 19.16
C LEU A 528 -8.08 -32.05 18.57
N ARG A 529 -8.10 -31.00 19.41
CA ARG A 529 -7.94 -29.62 18.95
C ARG A 529 -6.59 -29.39 18.28
N ALA A 530 -5.50 -29.87 18.88
CA ALA A 530 -4.16 -29.73 18.32
C ALA A 530 -4.00 -30.48 16.98
N GLU A 531 -4.58 -31.68 16.85
CA GLU A 531 -4.59 -32.45 15.61
C GLU A 531 -5.38 -31.72 14.49
N MET A 532 -6.54 -31.15 14.82
CA MET A 532 -7.35 -30.33 13.89
C MET A 532 -6.66 -29.02 13.47
N GLU A 533 -5.96 -28.34 14.38
CA GLU A 533 -5.19 -27.13 14.05
C GLU A 533 -3.98 -27.46 13.17
N GLU A 534 -3.31 -28.58 13.40
CA GLU A 534 -2.21 -29.05 12.56
C GLU A 534 -2.67 -29.47 11.16
N GLU A 535 -3.78 -30.20 11.03
CA GLU A 535 -4.35 -30.53 9.71
C GLU A 535 -4.75 -29.26 8.95
N LYS A 536 -5.42 -28.31 9.61
CA LYS A 536 -5.74 -26.99 9.05
C LYS A 536 -4.47 -26.25 8.59
N ARG A 537 -3.40 -26.27 9.38
CA ARG A 537 -2.11 -25.64 9.04
C ARG A 537 -1.46 -26.30 7.82
N GLN A 538 -1.52 -27.63 7.71
CA GLN A 538 -1.03 -28.37 6.55
C GLN A 538 -1.87 -28.09 5.29
N ALA A 539 -3.20 -28.05 5.41
CA ALA A 539 -4.10 -27.71 4.31
C ALA A 539 -3.84 -26.29 3.76
N VAL A 540 -3.71 -25.29 4.65
CA VAL A 540 -3.36 -23.91 4.28
C VAL A 540 -1.99 -23.84 3.61
N ASN A 541 -0.95 -24.48 4.17
CA ASN A 541 0.39 -24.51 3.55
C ASN A 541 0.38 -25.14 2.16
N LYS A 542 -0.42 -26.21 1.95
CA LYS A 542 -0.59 -26.87 0.65
C LYS A 542 -1.31 -25.96 -0.35
N ALA A 543 -2.36 -25.26 0.07
CA ALA A 543 -3.08 -24.30 -0.77
C ALA A 543 -2.21 -23.11 -1.18
N VAL A 544 -1.46 -22.52 -0.23
CA VAL A 544 -0.51 -21.41 -0.49
C VAL A 544 0.61 -21.84 -1.44
N SER A 545 1.18 -23.04 -1.24
CA SER A 545 2.20 -23.59 -2.16
C SER A 545 1.65 -23.80 -3.58
N SER A 546 0.44 -24.33 -3.70
CA SER A 546 -0.21 -24.56 -5.01
C SER A 546 -0.53 -23.25 -5.73
N THR A 547 -1.08 -22.26 -5.03
CA THR A 547 -1.42 -20.95 -5.61
C THR A 547 -0.18 -20.14 -5.97
N GLN A 548 0.88 -20.18 -5.16
CA GLN A 548 2.17 -19.57 -5.53
C GLN A 548 2.76 -20.23 -6.80
N ALA A 549 2.75 -21.56 -6.89
CA ALA A 549 3.24 -22.27 -8.07
C ALA A 549 2.42 -21.98 -9.34
N GLU A 550 1.12 -21.67 -9.21
CA GLU A 550 0.28 -21.23 -10.32
C GLU A 550 0.56 -19.78 -10.73
N MET A 551 0.72 -18.87 -9.75
CA MET A 551 1.10 -17.47 -9.98
C MET A 551 2.47 -17.36 -10.67
N ASP A 552 3.46 -18.18 -10.27
CA ASP A 552 4.77 -18.25 -10.91
C ASP A 552 4.68 -18.70 -12.39
N ARG A 553 3.77 -19.63 -12.71
CA ARG A 553 3.52 -20.08 -14.09
C ARG A 553 2.86 -18.97 -14.91
N LYS A 554 1.81 -18.33 -14.38
CA LYS A 554 1.13 -17.18 -15.01
C LYS A 554 2.10 -16.02 -15.26
N CYS A 555 2.95 -15.69 -14.30
CA CYS A 555 4.00 -14.68 -14.42
C CYS A 555 4.99 -14.99 -15.56
N LYS A 556 5.50 -16.24 -15.63
CA LYS A 556 6.38 -16.69 -16.72
C LYS A 556 5.69 -16.61 -18.10
N GLN A 557 4.43 -17.02 -18.18
CA GLN A 557 3.64 -16.97 -19.42
C GLN A 557 3.43 -15.53 -19.91
N VAL A 558 3.05 -14.61 -19.02
CA VAL A 558 2.89 -13.18 -19.35
C VAL A 558 4.23 -12.57 -19.78
N LYS A 559 5.33 -12.92 -19.11
CA LYS A 559 6.68 -12.42 -19.45
C LYS A 559 7.13 -12.83 -20.85
N GLU A 560 6.96 -14.10 -21.22
CA GLU A 560 7.34 -14.56 -22.56
C GLU A 560 6.39 -14.00 -23.64
N LYS A 561 5.08 -13.93 -23.40
CA LYS A 561 4.12 -13.30 -24.33
C LYS A 561 4.44 -11.82 -24.60
N CYS A 562 4.74 -11.05 -23.56
CA CYS A 562 5.15 -9.65 -23.69
C CYS A 562 6.46 -9.50 -24.49
N LYS A 563 7.41 -10.43 -24.30
CA LYS A 563 8.66 -10.50 -25.06
C LYS A 563 8.44 -10.89 -26.53
N GLU A 564 7.49 -11.77 -26.84
CA GLU A 564 7.07 -12.09 -28.21
C GLU A 564 6.43 -10.88 -28.90
N GLU A 565 5.49 -10.21 -28.24
CA GLU A 565 4.83 -8.98 -28.73
C GLU A 565 5.85 -7.86 -29.00
N LEU A 566 6.81 -7.66 -28.08
CA LEU A 566 7.91 -6.71 -28.24
C LEU A 566 8.83 -7.07 -29.43
N MET A 567 9.14 -8.35 -29.63
CA MET A 567 9.93 -8.80 -30.78
C MET A 567 9.19 -8.59 -32.11
N GLU A 568 7.87 -8.77 -32.16
CA GLU A 568 7.09 -8.58 -33.39
C GLU A 568 6.94 -7.09 -33.75
N GLU A 569 6.66 -6.21 -32.77
CA GLU A 569 6.69 -4.77 -33.00
C GLU A 569 8.11 -4.28 -33.36
N MET A 570 9.17 -4.86 -32.80
CA MET A 570 10.54 -4.56 -33.24
C MET A 570 10.78 -4.94 -34.72
N LYS A 571 10.35 -6.13 -35.16
CA LYS A 571 10.43 -6.54 -36.58
C LYS A 571 9.64 -5.58 -37.47
N LYS A 572 8.43 -5.21 -37.07
CA LYS A 572 7.53 -4.29 -37.77
C LYS A 572 8.13 -2.89 -37.91
N MET A 573 8.71 -2.34 -36.85
CA MET A 573 9.44 -1.07 -36.87
C MET A 573 10.68 -1.13 -37.78
N VAL A 574 11.47 -2.22 -37.75
CA VAL A 574 12.61 -2.42 -38.66
C VAL A 574 12.16 -2.54 -40.13
N ALA A 575 11.05 -3.23 -40.40
CA ALA A 575 10.48 -3.34 -41.73
C ALA A 575 9.96 -1.99 -42.26
N GLN A 576 9.25 -1.22 -41.44
CA GLN A 576 8.81 0.14 -41.77
C GLN A 576 10.00 1.07 -42.02
N HIS A 577 11.04 1.05 -41.18
CA HIS A 577 12.25 1.85 -41.38
C HIS A 577 12.98 1.48 -42.68
N LYS A 578 13.07 0.19 -43.01
CA LYS A 578 13.62 -0.30 -44.28
C LYS A 578 12.77 0.14 -45.49
N GLN A 579 11.44 0.17 -45.35
CA GLN A 579 10.54 0.69 -46.38
C GLN A 579 10.71 2.20 -46.58
N LEU A 580 10.79 2.98 -45.50
CA LEU A 580 11.04 4.43 -45.54
C LEU A 580 12.39 4.72 -46.23
N ILE A 581 13.48 4.05 -45.83
CA ILE A 581 14.79 4.17 -46.51
C ILE A 581 14.68 3.84 -48.01
N SER A 582 13.89 2.82 -48.39
CA SER A 582 13.67 2.44 -49.79
C SER A 582 12.89 3.49 -50.57
N GLN A 583 11.89 4.14 -49.94
CA GLN A 583 11.17 5.28 -50.53
C GLN A 583 12.08 6.51 -50.64
N THR A 584 12.86 6.82 -49.60
CA THR A 584 13.81 7.94 -49.59
C THR A 584 14.84 7.80 -50.71
N LYS A 585 15.45 6.62 -50.86
CA LYS A 585 16.47 6.34 -51.90
C LYS A 585 15.94 6.34 -53.34
N LYS A 586 14.63 6.41 -53.56
CA LYS A 586 14.02 6.54 -54.90
C LYS A 586 13.76 7.98 -55.34
N LYS A 587 13.82 8.93 -54.42
CA LYS A 587 13.59 10.36 -54.68
C LYS A 587 14.90 11.10 -54.96
N GLN A 588 14.79 12.28 -55.55
CA GLN A 588 15.89 13.24 -55.68
C GLN A 588 15.80 14.26 -54.53
N TRP A 589 16.95 14.73 -54.05
CA TRP A 589 17.05 15.52 -52.81
C TRP A 589 17.70 16.87 -53.05
N CYS A 590 17.21 17.88 -52.34
CA CYS A 590 17.70 19.25 -52.42
C CYS A 590 19.05 19.34 -51.72
N TYR A 591 20.11 19.67 -52.48
CA TYR A 591 21.47 19.77 -51.93
C TYR A 591 21.59 20.75 -50.75
N ASN A 592 20.73 21.78 -50.70
CA ASN A 592 20.82 22.89 -49.75
C ASN A 592 20.04 22.65 -48.43
N CYS A 593 19.03 21.77 -48.43
CA CYS A 593 18.10 21.64 -47.31
C CYS A 593 17.44 20.25 -47.16
N GLU A 594 17.91 19.24 -47.89
CA GLU A 594 17.48 17.83 -47.78
C GLU A 594 15.98 17.53 -48.03
N GLU A 595 15.20 18.53 -48.47
CA GLU A 595 13.83 18.37 -48.98
C GLU A 595 13.77 17.70 -50.35
N GLU A 596 12.61 17.18 -50.75
CA GLU A 596 12.43 16.56 -52.08
C GLU A 596 12.67 17.58 -53.21
N ALA A 597 13.54 17.22 -54.16
CA ALA A 597 13.95 18.12 -55.23
C ALA A 597 12.96 18.11 -56.40
N MET A 598 12.45 19.29 -56.76
CA MET A 598 11.56 19.51 -57.90
C MET A 598 12.32 19.87 -59.19
N TYR A 599 13.56 20.36 -59.08
CA TYR A 599 14.34 20.89 -60.21
C TYR A 599 15.76 20.32 -60.25
N HIS A 600 16.21 19.86 -61.42
CA HIS A 600 17.55 19.31 -61.65
C HIS A 600 18.50 20.34 -62.26
N CYS A 601 19.69 20.48 -61.68
CA CYS A 601 20.73 21.38 -62.21
C CYS A 601 21.77 20.61 -63.03
N CYS A 602 22.43 19.62 -62.42
CA CYS A 602 23.33 18.67 -63.09
C CYS A 602 23.41 17.35 -62.30
N TRP A 603 24.11 16.33 -62.82
CA TRP A 603 24.10 14.93 -62.34
C TRP A 603 24.06 14.70 -60.81
N ASN A 604 24.78 15.49 -60.02
CA ASN A 604 24.86 15.35 -58.56
C ASN A 604 24.32 16.58 -57.80
N THR A 605 23.42 17.36 -58.40
CA THR A 605 22.87 18.57 -57.79
C THR A 605 21.47 18.89 -58.30
N SER A 606 20.51 18.77 -57.39
CA SER A 606 19.08 19.06 -57.58
C SER A 606 18.58 19.93 -56.41
N TYR A 607 17.45 20.60 -56.58
CA TYR A 607 16.91 21.59 -55.65
C TYR A 607 15.38 21.49 -55.50
N CYS A 608 14.87 21.76 -54.30
CA CYS A 608 13.42 21.90 -54.05
C CYS A 608 12.87 23.24 -54.57
N SER A 609 13.69 24.31 -54.59
CA SER A 609 13.26 25.67 -54.92
C SER A 609 14.34 26.50 -55.60
N ILE A 610 13.91 27.56 -56.30
CA ILE A 610 14.80 28.56 -56.91
C ILE A 610 15.64 29.29 -55.84
N LYS A 611 15.10 29.50 -54.64
CA LYS A 611 15.84 30.09 -53.50
C LYS A 611 17.03 29.20 -53.10
N CYS A 612 16.78 27.93 -52.83
CA CYS A 612 17.83 26.96 -52.49
C CYS A 612 18.82 26.72 -53.63
N GLN A 613 18.38 26.88 -54.89
CA GLN A 613 19.29 26.92 -56.04
C GLN A 613 20.21 28.14 -55.96
N GLN A 614 19.67 29.35 -55.77
CA GLN A 614 20.46 30.58 -55.72
C GLN A 614 21.46 30.57 -54.55
N GLU A 615 21.05 30.14 -53.35
CA GLU A 615 21.91 30.04 -52.16
C GLU A 615 23.16 29.19 -52.44
N HIS A 616 22.98 27.92 -52.82
CA HIS A 616 24.10 27.03 -53.17
C HIS A 616 24.86 27.49 -54.44
N TRP A 617 24.19 28.12 -55.40
CA TRP A 617 24.83 28.64 -56.62
C TRP A 617 25.81 29.78 -56.34
N HIS A 618 25.42 30.72 -55.46
CA HIS A 618 26.24 31.86 -55.09
C HIS A 618 27.34 31.50 -54.08
N ALA A 619 27.14 30.48 -53.25
CA ALA A 619 28.21 29.88 -52.44
C ALA A 619 29.25 29.17 -53.33
N ASP A 620 28.89 28.02 -53.91
CA ASP A 620 29.87 27.09 -54.49
C ASP A 620 29.50 26.56 -55.88
N HIS A 621 28.22 26.22 -56.14
CA HIS A 621 27.86 25.41 -57.31
C HIS A 621 28.22 26.08 -58.65
N LYS A 622 28.20 27.41 -58.72
CA LYS A 622 28.60 28.16 -59.93
C LYS A 622 30.02 27.84 -60.42
N ARG A 623 30.93 27.39 -59.52
CA ARG A 623 32.31 27.02 -59.86
C ARG A 623 32.46 25.56 -60.32
N THR A 624 31.53 24.69 -59.96
CA THR A 624 31.64 23.23 -60.10
C THR A 624 30.53 22.58 -60.94
N CYS A 625 29.52 23.35 -61.35
CA CYS A 625 28.38 22.87 -62.13
C CYS A 625 28.82 22.24 -63.45
N ARG A 626 28.33 21.01 -63.71
CA ARG A 626 28.63 20.24 -64.92
C ARG A 626 27.59 20.40 -66.04
N ARG A 627 26.63 21.32 -65.88
CA ARG A 627 25.68 21.66 -66.94
C ARG A 627 26.43 22.42 -68.03
N LYS A 628 26.48 21.87 -69.25
CA LYS A 628 27.02 22.61 -70.41
C LYS A 628 26.20 23.88 -70.63
N ARG A 629 26.88 24.95 -71.06
CA ARG A 629 26.23 26.18 -71.56
C ARG A 629 25.56 25.91 -72.90
#